data_AF-A0A846R0L0-F1
#
_entry.id   AF-A0A846R0L0-F1
#
_cell.length_a   1.000
_cell.length_b   1.000
_cell.length_c   1.000
_cell.angle_alpha   90.00
_cell.angle_beta   90.00
_cell.angle_gamma   90.00
#
_symmetry.space_group_name_H-M   'P 1'
#
loop_
_entity.id
_entity.type
_entity.pdbx_description
1 polymer ?
#
loop_
_entity_poly.entity_id
_entity_poly.type
_entity_poly.pdbx_seq_one_letter_code
_entity_poly.pdbx_strand_id
1 'polypeptide(L)'
;MKDTVVYNSDLHFEHKQWEKELLFWEDELLSFQNRLNELVNRWTDSKVLGELDQYQNQFHIHNNIIDELKEEIEAHESNIAKHYKANEIVIDREHYANHVRFREKMETQRHIYNELKKKFFQFLSKYM
;
A
#
# COMPACT_ATOMS: atom_id res chain seq x y z
N MET A 1 -10.23 -0.48 32.88
CA MET A 1 -10.50 -0.59 31.44
C MET A 1 -11.04 -1.99 31.21
N LYS A 2 -12.15 -2.16 30.49
CA LYS A 2 -12.60 -3.51 30.09
C LYS A 2 -11.58 -4.05 29.09
N ASP A 3 -10.98 -5.20 29.37
CA ASP A 3 -10.16 -5.90 28.39
C ASP A 3 -11.03 -6.17 27.17
N THR A 4 -10.77 -5.44 26.10
CA THR A 4 -11.52 -5.58 24.85
C THR A 4 -10.98 -6.84 24.20
N VAL A 5 -11.80 -7.89 24.19
CA VAL A 5 -11.48 -9.13 23.51
C VAL A 5 -11.48 -8.84 22.01
N VAL A 6 -10.36 -9.07 21.34
CA VAL A 6 -10.20 -8.88 19.90
C VAL A 6 -10.12 -10.25 19.24
N TYR A 7 -11.02 -10.51 18.30
CA TYR A 7 -11.09 -11.81 17.64
C TYR A 7 -10.18 -11.86 16.41
N ASN A 8 -9.54 -13.02 16.21
CA ASN A 8 -8.72 -13.27 15.03
C ASN A 8 -9.50 -13.07 13.72
N SER A 9 -10.82 -13.30 13.72
CA SER A 9 -11.71 -13.07 12.58
C SER A 9 -11.82 -11.60 12.17
N ASP A 10 -11.81 -10.68 13.14
CA ASP A 10 -11.93 -9.25 12.88
C ASP A 10 -10.66 -8.74 12.20
N LEU A 11 -9.50 -9.22 12.66
CA LEU A 11 -8.19 -8.88 12.10
C LEU A 11 -8.02 -9.46 10.70
N HIS A 12 -8.41 -10.72 10.50
CA HIS A 12 -8.43 -11.35 9.19
C HIS A 12 -9.29 -10.56 8.19
N PHE A 13 -10.48 -10.13 8.61
CA PHE A 13 -11.36 -9.33 7.76
C PHE A 13 -10.67 -8.02 7.33
N GLU A 14 -10.01 -7.33 8.26
CA GLU A 14 -9.27 -6.11 7.96
C GLU A 14 -8.08 -6.36 7.03
N HIS A 15 -7.33 -7.46 7.21
CA HIS A 15 -6.27 -7.86 6.29
C HIS A 15 -6.80 -8.05 4.86
N LYS A 16 -7.97 -8.66 4.69
CA LYS A 16 -8.63 -8.80 3.38
C LYS A 16 -9.07 -7.47 2.77
N GLN A 17 -9.33 -6.46 3.59
CA GLN A 17 -9.59 -5.11 3.09
C GLN A 17 -8.29 -4.46 2.61
N TRP A 18 -7.20 -4.57 3.38
CA TRP A 18 -5.89 -4.04 3.00
C TRP A 18 -5.34 -4.71 1.74
N GLU A 19 -5.44 -6.03 1.61
CA GLU A 19 -5.03 -6.75 0.38
C GLU A 19 -5.72 -6.17 -0.86
N LYS A 20 -7.04 -5.94 -0.80
CA LYS A 20 -7.80 -5.36 -1.93
C LYS A 20 -7.39 -3.92 -2.23
N GLU A 21 -7.11 -3.13 -1.20
CA GLU A 21 -6.63 -1.76 -1.35
C GLU A 21 -5.24 -1.72 -2.00
N LEU A 22 -4.33 -2.60 -1.58
CA LEU A 22 -2.98 -2.71 -2.15
C LEU A 22 -3.01 -3.17 -3.61
N LEU A 23 -3.88 -4.13 -3.95
CA LEU A 23 -4.12 -4.53 -5.34
C LEU A 23 -4.62 -3.36 -6.18
N PHE A 24 -5.54 -2.56 -5.64
CA PHE A 24 -6.02 -1.37 -6.33
C PHE A 24 -4.90 -0.34 -6.56
N TRP A 25 -4.01 -0.12 -5.59
CA TRP A 25 -2.87 0.78 -5.75
C TRP A 25 -1.85 0.30 -6.79
N GLU A 26 -1.62 -1.02 -6.87
CA GLU A 26 -0.76 -1.62 -7.87
C GLU A 26 -1.31 -1.43 -9.29
N ASP A 27 -2.60 -1.69 -9.48
CA ASP A 27 -3.29 -1.44 -10.75
C ASP A 27 -3.26 0.05 -11.15
N GLU A 28 -3.45 0.95 -10.18
CA GLU A 28 -3.34 2.39 -10.40
C GLU A 28 -1.92 2.81 -10.79
N LEU A 29 -0.88 2.29 -10.12
CA LEU A 29 0.52 2.58 -10.46
C LEU A 29 0.86 2.09 -11.88
N LEU A 30 0.36 0.93 -12.28
CA LEU A 30 0.50 0.43 -13.65
C LEU A 30 -0.14 1.40 -14.66
N SER A 31 -1.33 1.91 -14.35
CA SER A 31 -2.00 2.92 -15.18
C SER A 31 -1.17 4.21 -15.29
N PHE A 32 -0.57 4.66 -14.19
CA PHE A 32 0.28 5.85 -14.18
C PHE A 32 1.57 5.65 -14.98
N GLN A 33 2.20 4.48 -14.87
CA GLN A 33 3.37 4.14 -15.67
C GLN A 33 3.06 4.15 -17.17
N ASN A 34 1.91 3.61 -17.58
CA ASN A 34 1.49 3.64 -18.97
C ASN A 34 1.31 5.07 -19.49
N ARG A 35 0.65 5.94 -18.70
CA ARG A 35 0.50 7.36 -19.02
C ARG A 35 1.84 8.09 -19.11
N LEU A 36 2.78 7.75 -18.23
CA LEU A 36 4.12 8.32 -18.23
C LEU A 36 4.90 7.91 -19.50
N ASN A 37 4.82 6.64 -19.90
CA ASN A 37 5.44 6.13 -21.12
C ASN A 37 4.91 6.82 -22.39
N GLU A 38 3.62 7.18 -22.44
CA GLU A 38 3.07 7.95 -23.54
C GLU A 38 3.70 9.35 -23.65
N LEU A 39 3.98 10.00 -22.52
CA LEU A 39 4.57 11.33 -22.48
C LEU A 39 6.05 11.33 -22.84
N VAL A 40 6.82 10.34 -22.40
CA VAL A 40 8.25 10.20 -22.73
C VAL A 40 8.48 10.21 -24.24
N ASN A 41 7.57 9.61 -25.02
CA ASN A 41 7.68 9.58 -26.47
C ASN A 41 7.24 10.88 -27.16
N ARG A 42 6.55 11.79 -26.47
CA ARG A 42 6.00 13.04 -27.03
C ARG A 42 6.88 14.26 -26.76
N TRP A 43 7.69 14.24 -25.70
CA TRP A 43 8.43 15.39 -25.23
C TRP A 43 9.95 15.21 -25.39
N THR A 44 10.63 16.25 -25.85
CA THR A 44 12.11 16.30 -25.98
C THR A 44 12.74 17.34 -25.05
N ASP A 45 11.93 18.10 -24.32
CA ASP A 45 12.40 19.09 -23.35
C ASP A 45 13.06 18.38 -22.16
N SER A 46 14.31 18.75 -21.87
CA SER A 46 15.12 18.09 -20.85
C SER A 46 14.58 18.26 -19.43
N LYS A 47 13.86 19.36 -19.14
CA LYS A 47 13.24 19.57 -17.85
C LYS A 47 12.02 18.66 -17.69
N VAL A 48 11.19 18.55 -18.72
CA VAL A 48 10.03 17.64 -18.71
C VAL A 48 10.48 16.18 -18.56
N LEU A 49 11.52 15.79 -19.30
CA LEU A 49 12.11 14.45 -19.18
C LEU A 49 12.64 14.18 -17.75
N GLY A 50 13.30 15.16 -17.13
CA GLY A 50 13.75 15.02 -15.74
C GLY A 50 12.61 14.86 -14.74
N GLU A 51 11.47 15.55 -14.94
CA GLU A 51 10.28 15.36 -14.11
C GLU A 51 9.65 13.96 -14.32
N LEU A 52 9.65 13.45 -15.56
CA LEU A 52 9.17 12.09 -15.88
C LEU A 52 10.04 11.02 -15.20
N ASP A 53 11.37 11.15 -15.24
CA ASP A 53 12.29 10.23 -14.55
C ASP A 53 12.06 10.21 -13.04
N GLN A 54 11.76 11.36 -12.43
CA GLN A 54 11.43 11.44 -11.00
C GLN A 54 10.15 10.69 -10.67
N TYR A 55 9.09 10.82 -11.47
CA TYR A 55 7.84 10.09 -11.26
C TYR A 55 8.03 8.59 -11.45
N GLN A 56 8.79 8.17 -12.46
CA GLN A 56 9.09 6.76 -12.68
C GLN A 56 9.80 6.15 -11.45
N ASN A 57 10.80 6.83 -10.91
CA ASN A 57 11.47 6.39 -9.67
C ASN A 57 10.51 6.33 -8.47
N GLN A 58 9.62 7.32 -8.32
CA GLN A 58 8.62 7.30 -7.25
C GLN A 58 7.66 6.11 -7.39
N PHE A 59 7.21 5.79 -8.61
CA PHE A 59 6.35 4.63 -8.84
C PHE A 59 7.05 3.31 -8.48
N HIS A 60 8.33 3.16 -8.84
CA HIS A 60 9.12 2.00 -8.42
C HIS A 60 9.24 1.88 -6.90
N ILE A 61 9.51 2.98 -6.19
CA ILE A 61 9.56 2.99 -4.72
C ILE A 61 8.21 2.57 -4.13
N HIS A 62 7.10 3.08 -4.68
CA HIS A 62 5.77 2.73 -4.19
C HIS A 62 5.39 1.27 -4.47
N ASN A 63 5.79 0.70 -5.60
CA ASN A 63 5.60 -0.74 -5.85
C ASN A 63 6.35 -1.59 -4.80
N ASN A 64 7.60 -1.25 -4.50
CA ASN A 64 8.35 -1.97 -3.44
C ASN A 64 7.65 -1.86 -2.08
N ILE A 65 7.13 -0.68 -1.73
CA ILE A 65 6.37 -0.49 -0.49
C ILE A 65 5.09 -1.35 -0.47
N ILE A 66 4.38 -1.45 -1.60
CA ILE A 66 3.19 -2.31 -1.71
C ILE A 66 3.57 -3.77 -1.48
N ASP A 67 4.66 -4.23 -2.07
CA ASP A 67 5.15 -5.61 -1.89
C ASP A 67 5.52 -5.88 -0.42
N GLU A 68 6.25 -4.97 0.23
CA GLU A 68 6.56 -5.09 1.66
C GLU A 68 5.31 -5.14 2.54
N LEU A 69 4.28 -4.34 2.22
CA LEU A 69 3.01 -4.36 2.96
C LEU A 69 2.26 -5.68 2.76
N LYS A 70 2.27 -6.24 1.55
CA LYS A 70 1.67 -7.55 1.27
C LYS A 70 2.40 -8.65 2.05
N GLU A 71 3.73 -8.67 2.03
CA GLU A 71 4.54 -9.63 2.80
C GLU A 71 4.25 -9.56 4.30
N GLU A 72 4.12 -8.35 4.86
CA GLU A 72 3.75 -8.16 6.27
C GLU A 72 2.34 -8.67 6.59
N ILE A 73 1.37 -8.46 5.68
CA ILE A 73 0.01 -9.03 5.83
C ILE A 73 0.07 -10.56 5.81
N GLU A 74 0.81 -11.15 4.87
CA GLU A 74 0.95 -12.61 4.77
C GLU A 74 1.60 -13.21 6.02
N ALA A 75 2.63 -12.57 6.56
CA ALA A 75 3.27 -12.97 7.81
C ALA A 75 2.28 -12.94 8.98
N HIS A 76 1.42 -11.92 9.02
CA HIS A 76 0.40 -11.79 10.06
C HIS A 76 -0.71 -12.86 9.93
N GLU A 77 -1.21 -13.08 8.71
CA GLU A 77 -2.16 -14.14 8.40
C GLU A 77 -1.64 -15.53 8.76
N SER A 78 -0.35 -15.78 8.51
CA SER A 78 0.31 -17.03 8.91
C SER A 78 0.27 -17.24 10.44
N ASN A 79 0.42 -16.19 11.24
CA ASN A 79 0.30 -16.27 12.69
C ASN A 79 -1.14 -16.50 13.13
N ILE A 80 -2.11 -15.80 12.54
CA ILE A 80 -3.54 -16.04 12.78
C ILE A 80 -3.89 -17.51 12.47
N ALA A 81 -3.39 -18.06 11.35
CA ALA A 81 -3.61 -19.45 10.99
C ALA A 81 -3.03 -20.45 12.01
N LYS A 82 -1.92 -20.12 12.67
CA LYS A 82 -1.36 -20.94 13.77
C LYS A 82 -2.28 -20.91 14.99
N HIS A 83 -2.81 -19.75 15.37
CA HIS A 83 -3.75 -19.62 16.48
C HIS A 83 -5.02 -20.45 16.22
N TYR A 84 -5.57 -20.37 15.01
CA TYR A 84 -6.71 -21.22 14.62
C TYR A 84 -6.42 -22.72 14.77
N LYS A 85 -5.23 -23.19 14.37
CA LYS A 85 -4.82 -24.60 14.56
C LYS A 85 -4.67 -24.99 16.03
N ALA A 86 -4.30 -24.04 16.89
CA ALA A 86 -4.20 -24.24 18.34
C ALA A 86 -5.56 -24.12 19.08
N ASN A 87 -6.66 -23.92 18.35
CA ASN A 87 -7.99 -23.58 18.91
C ASN A 87 -8.00 -22.27 19.71
N GLU A 88 -7.09 -21.34 19.39
CA GLU A 88 -7.02 -20.00 19.96
C GLU A 88 -7.79 -19.03 19.06
N ILE A 89 -8.89 -18.48 19.59
CA ILE A 89 -9.81 -17.61 18.85
C ILE A 89 -9.57 -16.11 19.08
N VAL A 90 -8.75 -15.77 20.08
CA VAL A 90 -8.42 -14.41 20.49
C VAL A 90 -6.94 -14.17 20.24
N ILE A 91 -6.59 -12.96 19.80
CA ILE A 91 -5.20 -12.55 19.63
C ILE A 91 -4.56 -12.22 20.98
N ASP A 92 -3.30 -12.57 21.19
CA ASP A 92 -2.57 -12.08 22.35
C ASP A 92 -2.19 -10.59 22.20
N ARG A 93 -1.73 -10.01 23.31
CA ARG A 93 -1.42 -8.59 23.40
C ARG A 93 -0.27 -8.16 22.49
N GLU A 94 0.72 -9.01 22.27
CA GLU A 94 1.90 -8.69 21.47
C GLU A 94 1.53 -8.63 19.99
N HIS A 95 0.84 -9.67 19.49
CA HIS A 95 0.38 -9.71 18.11
C HIS A 95 -0.64 -8.60 17.83
N TYR A 96 -1.51 -8.28 18.79
CA TYR A 96 -2.41 -7.13 18.64
C TYR A 96 -1.67 -5.80 18.55
N ALA A 97 -0.62 -5.60 19.37
CA ALA A 97 0.21 -4.39 19.28
C ALA A 97 0.91 -4.28 17.92
N ASN A 98 1.37 -5.40 17.34
CA ASN A 98 1.92 -5.44 15.99
C ASN A 98 0.86 -5.08 14.94
N HIS A 99 -0.36 -5.61 15.07
CA HIS A 99 -1.48 -5.23 14.20
C HIS A 99 -1.75 -3.72 14.22
N VAL A 100 -1.79 -3.10 15.41
CA VAL A 100 -2.04 -1.65 15.56
C VAL A 100 -0.94 -0.84 14.87
N ARG A 101 0.33 -1.22 15.02
CA ARG A 101 1.46 -0.57 14.33
C ARG A 101 1.33 -0.71 12.81
N PHE A 102 0.92 -1.89 12.33
CA PHE A 102 0.71 -2.10 10.91
C PHE A 102 -0.44 -1.25 10.36
N ARG A 103 -1.53 -1.10 11.13
CA ARG A 103 -2.64 -0.19 10.77
C ARG A 103 -2.15 1.26 10.64
N GLU A 104 -1.33 1.75 11.57
CA GLU A 104 -0.73 3.08 11.48
C GLU A 104 0.20 3.23 10.26
N LYS A 105 0.95 2.17 9.92
CA LYS A 105 1.76 2.09 8.69
C LYS A 105 0.88 2.22 7.45
N MET A 106 -0.23 1.48 7.36
CA MET A 106 -1.20 1.57 6.25
C MET A 106 -1.77 2.99 6.12
N GLU A 107 -2.17 3.62 7.23
CA GLU A 107 -2.67 5.01 7.22
C GLU A 107 -1.63 6.01 6.71
N THR A 108 -0.37 5.84 7.13
CA THR A 108 0.73 6.68 6.65
C THR A 108 0.92 6.52 5.15
N GLN A 109 0.93 5.27 4.66
CA GLN A 109 1.09 5.00 3.23
C GLN A 109 -0.08 5.49 2.40
N ARG A 110 -1.32 5.41 2.90
CA ARG A 110 -2.51 6.04 2.29
C ARG A 110 -2.29 7.52 2.04
N HIS A 111 -1.76 8.24 3.03
CA HIS A 111 -1.50 9.67 2.89
C HIS A 111 -0.43 9.95 1.84
N ILE A 112 0.72 9.26 1.91
CA ILE A 112 1.83 9.45 0.97
C ILE A 112 1.39 9.14 -0.47
N TYR A 113 0.69 8.02 -0.67
CA TYR A 113 0.20 7.61 -1.98
C TYR A 113 -0.81 8.61 -2.56
N ASN A 114 -1.72 9.13 -1.73
CA ASN A 114 -2.66 10.18 -2.16
C ASN A 114 -1.95 11.47 -2.58
N GLU A 115 -0.88 11.87 -1.89
CA GLU A 115 -0.08 13.04 -2.28
C GLU A 115 0.68 12.81 -3.58
N LEU A 116 1.22 11.61 -3.81
CA LEU A 116 1.81 11.23 -5.10
C LEU A 116 0.78 11.37 -6.23
N LYS A 117 -0.43 10.81 -6.05
CA LYS A 117 -1.52 10.88 -7.04
C LYS A 117 -1.85 12.32 -7.40
N LYS A 118 -2.06 13.18 -6.40
CA LYS A 118 -2.37 14.60 -6.61
C LYS A 118 -1.29 15.29 -7.43
N LYS A 119 -0.02 15.10 -7.08
CA LYS A 119 1.12 15.70 -7.80
C LYS A 119 1.19 15.19 -9.24
N PHE A 120 1.04 13.88 -9.43
CA PHE A 120 1.07 13.29 -10.76
C PHE A 120 -0.07 13.78 -11.65
N PHE A 121 -1.32 13.86 -11.15
CA PHE A 121 -2.43 14.42 -11.92
C PHE A 121 -2.24 15.91 -12.26
N GLN A 122 -1.69 16.70 -11.34
CA GLN A 122 -1.33 18.09 -11.63
C GLN A 122 -0.27 18.19 -12.71
N PHE A 123 0.73 17.29 -12.70
CA PHE A 123 1.72 17.19 -13.75
C PHE A 123 1.06 16.82 -15.10
N LEU A 124 0.24 15.77 -15.15
CA LEU A 124 -0.47 15.38 -16.36
C LEU A 124 -1.32 16.52 -16.92
N SER A 125 -2.04 17.27 -16.08
CA SER A 125 -2.86 18.40 -16.54
C SER A 125 -2.10 19.53 -17.24
N LYS A 126 -0.77 19.60 -17.05
CA LYS A 126 0.10 20.60 -17.68
C LYS A 126 0.71 20.12 -19.00
N TYR A 127 0.87 18.80 -19.16
CA TYR A 127 1.68 18.21 -20.22
C TYR A 127 0.95 17.17 -21.09
N MET A 128 -0.29 16.82 -20.76
CA MET A 128 -1.25 16.12 -21.63
C MET A 128 -2.25 17.12 -22.22
#